data_AF-I6AZL0-F1
#
_entry.id   AF-I6AZL0-F1
#
_cell.length_a   1.000
_cell.length_b   1.000
_cell.length_c   1.000
_cell.angle_alpha   90.00
_cell.angle_beta   90.00
_cell.angle_gamma   90.00
#
_symmetry.space_group_name_H-M   'P 1'
#
loop_
_entity.id
_entity.type
_entity.pdbx_description
1 polymer ?
#
loop_
_entity_poly.entity_id
_entity_poly.type
_entity_poly.pdbx_seq_one_letter_code
_entity_poly.pdbx_strand_id
1 'polypeptide(L)' 'MAYSGHVVDPYVDANGFLKNTLGIVDADTLEKYEAELVFVRQLELVNAPVTGKYDTAHICALHRHLSLGGRNTGD' A
#
# COMPACT_ATOMS: atom_id res chain seq x y z
N MET A 1 -12.40 -11.19 2.03
CA MET A 1 -12.85 -11.81 0.75
C MET A 1 -11.61 -12.25 -0.02
N ALA A 2 -11.49 -13.52 -0.43
CA ALA A 2 -10.33 -13.98 -1.22
C ALA A 2 -10.42 -13.42 -2.65
N TYR A 3 -9.31 -12.97 -3.22
CA TYR A 3 -9.29 -12.38 -4.56
C TYR A 3 -9.36 -13.49 -5.63
N SER A 4 -10.54 -13.70 -6.21
CA SER A 4 -10.77 -14.72 -7.25
C SER A 4 -11.20 -14.09 -8.57
N GLY A 5 -10.25 -13.68 -9.39
CA GLY A 5 -10.52 -13.11 -10.71
C GLY A 5 -9.34 -13.22 -11.67
N HIS A 6 -9.36 -14.26 -12.52
CA HIS A 6 -8.48 -14.51 -13.68
C HIS A 6 -6.98 -14.80 -13.43
N VAL A 7 -6.37 -15.52 -14.40
CA VAL A 7 -4.94 -15.85 -14.59
C VAL A 7 -4.04 -15.39 -13.45
N VAL A 8 -3.55 -16.33 -12.63
CA VAL A 8 -2.55 -16.17 -11.54
C VAL A 8 -2.22 -14.70 -11.26
N ASP A 9 -3.01 -14.04 -10.41
CA ASP A 9 -2.75 -12.66 -10.03
C ASP A 9 -1.36 -12.59 -9.37
N PRO A 10 -0.39 -11.87 -9.96
CA PRO A 10 0.97 -11.83 -9.44
C PRO A 10 1.09 -11.13 -8.08
N TYR A 11 0.06 -10.39 -7.64
CA TYR A 11 0.02 -9.71 -6.36
C TYR A 11 -0.65 -10.53 -5.27
N VAL A 12 -1.35 -11.61 -5.61
CA VAL A 12 -2.01 -12.49 -4.66
C VAL A 12 -1.11 -13.70 -4.39
N ASP A 13 -0.99 -14.08 -3.14
CA ASP A 13 -0.25 -15.28 -2.73
C ASP A 13 -1.15 -16.53 -2.82
N ALA A 14 -0.57 -17.72 -2.69
CA ALA A 14 -1.30 -18.99 -2.80
C ALA A 14 -2.44 -19.13 -1.77
N ASN A 15 -2.40 -18.36 -0.69
CA ASN A 15 -3.44 -18.27 0.33
C ASN A 15 -4.65 -17.40 -0.08
N GLY A 16 -4.62 -16.74 -1.24
CA GLY A 16 -5.70 -15.89 -1.74
C GLY A 16 -5.70 -14.45 -1.18
N PHE A 17 -4.65 -14.07 -0.45
CA PHE A 17 -4.46 -12.72 0.11
C PHE A 17 -3.37 -11.95 -0.64
N LEU A 18 -3.43 -10.62 -0.58
CA LEU A 18 -2.41 -9.76 -1.19
C LEU A 18 -1.06 -10.00 -0.52
N LYS A 19 -0.01 -10.13 -1.33
CA LYS A 19 1.38 -10.18 -0.87
C LYS A 19 1.69 -8.91 -0.10
N ASN A 20 2.04 -9.06 1.17
CA ASN A 20 2.37 -7.97 2.07
C ASN A 20 3.66 -8.29 2.84
N THR A 21 4.36 -7.25 3.29
CA THR A 21 5.65 -7.36 3.99
C THR A 21 5.53 -7.90 5.42
N LEU A 22 4.30 -8.04 5.93
CA LEU A 22 3.99 -8.43 7.30
C LEU A 22 3.55 -9.90 7.43
N GLY A 23 3.39 -10.60 6.30
CA GLY A 23 2.92 -11.99 6.28
C GLY A 23 1.49 -12.16 6.79
N ILE A 24 0.67 -11.12 6.74
CA ILE A 24 -0.73 -11.18 7.17
C ILE A 24 -1.51 -12.02 6.15
N VAL A 25 -2.21 -13.04 6.63
CA VAL A 25 -3.00 -14.00 5.82
C VAL A 25 -4.47 -14.01 6.25
N ASP A 26 -4.93 -12.89 6.79
CA ASP A 26 -6.31 -12.65 7.21
C ASP A 26 -6.78 -11.33 6.61
N ALA A 27 -7.93 -11.33 5.94
CA ALA A 27 -8.39 -10.18 5.17
C ALA A 27 -8.71 -9.00 6.08
N ASP A 28 -9.42 -9.24 7.18
CA ASP A 28 -9.88 -8.19 8.09
C ASP A 28 -8.67 -7.55 8.80
N THR A 29 -7.70 -8.37 9.19
CA THR A 29 -6.44 -7.90 9.78
C THR A 29 -5.62 -7.08 8.77
N LEU A 30 -5.52 -7.55 7.51
CA LEU A 30 -4.77 -6.85 6.47
C LEU A 30 -5.41 -5.50 6.15
N GLU A 31 -6.73 -5.48 5.94
CA GLU A 31 -7.50 -4.27 5.65
C GLU A 31 -7.37 -3.24 6.79
N LYS A 32 -7.54 -3.69 8.05
CA LYS A 32 -7.40 -2.81 9.20
C LYS A 32 -5.99 -2.21 9.29
N TYR A 33 -4.97 -3.04 9.10
CA TYR A 33 -3.59 -2.58 9.13
C TYR A 33 -3.31 -1.57 8.00
N GLU A 34 -3.76 -1.86 6.77
CA GLU A 34 -3.61 -0.95 5.64
C GLU A 34 -4.27 0.40 5.89
N ALA A 35 -5.49 0.40 6.43
CA ALA A 35 -6.21 1.61 6.77
C ALA A 35 -5.50 2.44 7.85
N GLU A 36 -5.04 1.81 8.93
CA GLU A 36 -4.30 2.48 10.00
C GLU A 36 -2.97 3.08 9.49
N LEU A 37 -2.24 2.34 8.66
CA LEU A 37 -1.00 2.81 8.04
C LEU A 37 -1.23 4.02 7.13
N VAL A 38 -2.23 3.93 6.24
CA VAL A 38 -2.59 5.01 5.31
C VAL A 38 -3.00 6.26 6.09
N PHE A 39 -3.76 6.11 7.17
CA PHE A 39 -4.16 7.23 8.02
C PHE A 39 -2.95 7.98 8.60
N VAL A 40 -1.97 7.26 9.16
CA VAL A 40 -0.75 7.87 9.69
C VAL A 40 0.02 8.61 8.60
N ARG A 41 0.22 7.99 7.44
CA ARG A 41 0.95 8.60 6.31
C ARG A 41 0.22 9.78 5.68
N GLN A 42 -1.11 9.80 5.72
CA GLN A 42 -1.87 10.99 5.33
C GLN A 42 -1.57 12.17 6.24
N LEU A 43 -1.43 11.95 7.56
CA LEU A 43 -1.02 13.00 8.50
C LEU A 43 0.42 13.46 8.24
N GLU A 44 1.32 12.57 7.84
CA GLU A 44 2.68 12.94 7.41
C GLU A 44 2.63 13.86 6.18
N LEU A 45 1.81 13.55 5.18
CA LEU A 45 1.65 14.38 3.98
C LEU A 45 1.05 15.76 4.25
N VAL A 46 0.20 15.90 5.27
CA VAL A 46 -0.31 17.23 5.68
C VAL A 46 0.83 18.12 6.17
N ASN A 47 1.78 17.54 6.91
CA ASN A 47 2.93 18.29 7.46
C ASN A 47 4.07 18.46 6.45
N ALA A 48 4.33 17.43 5.64
CA ALA A 48 5.39 17.38 4.66
C ALA A 48 4.87 16.79 3.33
N PRO A 49 4.20 17.61 2.50
CA PRO A 49 3.67 17.14 1.23
C PRO A 49 4.77 16.62 0.31
N VAL A 50 4.49 15.54 -0.42
CA VAL A 50 5.33 15.16 -1.56
C VAL A 50 5.16 16.25 -2.62
N THR A 51 6.27 16.88 -3.04
CA THR A 51 6.24 17.92 -4.06
C THR A 51 6.13 17.28 -5.45
N GLY A 52 5.27 17.83 -6.31
CA GLY A 52 5.17 17.38 -7.69
C GLY A 52 4.20 18.19 -8.54
N LYS A 53 4.05 17.79 -9.80
CA LYS A 53 3.26 18.52 -10.82
C LYS A 53 1.88 17.91 -11.08
N TYR A 54 1.41 17.05 -10.18
CA TYR A 54 0.19 16.25 -10.36
C TYR A 54 0.20 15.40 -11.63
N ASP A 55 1.39 15.03 -12.09
CA ASP A 55 1.59 14.06 -13.15
C ASP A 55 1.62 12.63 -12.58
N THR A 56 1.71 11.65 -13.47
CA THR A 56 1.79 10.24 -13.08
C THR A 56 2.95 9.97 -12.12
N ALA A 57 4.09 10.67 -12.28
CA ALA A 57 5.24 10.51 -11.40
C ALA A 57 4.91 10.97 -9.97
N HIS A 58 4.23 12.11 -9.83
CA HIS A 58 3.76 12.63 -8.56
C HIS A 58 2.74 11.69 -7.90
N ILE A 59 1.76 11.21 -8.65
CA ILE A 59 0.74 10.27 -8.14
C ILE A 59 1.38 8.96 -7.69
N CYS A 60 2.34 8.41 -8.46
CA CYS A 60 3.08 7.23 -8.06
C CYS A 60 3.92 7.47 -6.79
N ALA A 61 4.49 8.66 -6.61
CA ALA A 61 5.23 9.01 -5.39
C ALA A 61 4.30 9.06 -4.17
N LEU A 62 3.12 9.66 -4.30
CA LEU A 62 2.08 9.64 -3.26
C LEU A 62 1.62 8.21 -2.94
N HIS A 63 1.34 7.39 -3.95
CA HIS A 63 0.94 6.00 -3.74
C HIS A 63 2.03 5.17 -3.04
N ARG A 64 3.31 5.35 -3.41
CA ARG A 64 4.42 4.70 -2.70
C ARG A 64 4.49 5.15 -1.24
N HIS A 65 4.26 6.43 -0.97
CA HIS A 65 4.29 6.94 0.38
C HIS A 65 3.13 6.38 1.23
N LEU A 66 1.93 6.19 0.66
CA LEU A 66 0.75 5.72 1.39
C LEU A 66 0.72 4.19 1.58
N SER A 67 1.12 3.40 0.59
CA SER A 67 0.88 1.94 0.56
C SER A 67 1.96 1.10 1.27
N LEU A 68 1.56 -0.07 1.79
CA LEU A 68 2.38 -1.05 2.53
C LEU A 68 3.73 -1.47 1.89
N GLY A 69 3.94 -1.19 0.60
CA GLY A 69 5.14 -1.56 -0.17
C GLY A 69 6.21 -0.46 -0.36
N GLY A 70 5.98 0.77 0.09
CA GLY A 70 6.98 1.84 -0.02
C GLY A 70 7.88 1.90 1.19
N ARG A 71 9.09 1.32 1.11
CA ARG A 71 10.19 1.77 1.98
C ARG A 71 10.59 3.16 1.49
N ASN A 72 10.40 4.19 2.32
CA ASN A 72 11.18 5.42 2.17
C ASN A 72 12.63 5.04 2.48
N THR A 73 13.45 4.80 1.46
CA THR A 73 14.90 4.90 1.60
C THR A 73 15.23 6.37 1.75
N GLY A 74 15.14 6.87 2.99
CA GLY A 74 15.93 8.01 3.42
C GLY A 74 17.29 7.49 3.83
N ASP A 75 18.17 7.32 2.85
CA ASP A 75 19.63 7.27 2.98
C ASP A 75 20.21 7.96 1.73
#